data_AF-K1SEY0-F1
#
_entry.id   AF-K1SEY0-F1
#
_cell.length_a   1.000
_cell.length_b   1.000
_cell.length_c   1.000
_cell.angle_alpha   90.00
_cell.angle_beta   90.00
_cell.angle_gamma   90.00
#
_symmetry.space_group_name_H-M   'P 1'
#
loop_
_entity.id
_entity.type
_entity.pdbx_description
1 polymer ?
#
loop_
_entity_poly.entity_id
_entity_poly.type
_entity_poly.pdbx_seq_one_letter_code
_entity_poly.pdbx_strand_id
1 'polypeptide(L)'
;CHLETVGTMHYQINWKKPWEIPAILGETGVRQKEMEHMGAAYMAEGLVTLAGSRLYTSAAYTPKMIDQALACFDRVFENVAVKAD
;
A
#
# COMPACT_ATOMS: atom_id res chain seq x y z
N CYS A 1 0.34 -7.15 -16.95
CA CYS A 1 1.60 -7.01 -16.21
C CYS A 1 1.29 -6.82 -14.73
N HIS A 2 2.17 -7.30 -13.85
CA HIS A 2 2.03 -7.26 -12.40
C HIS A 2 3.08 -6.30 -11.84
N LEU A 3 2.68 -5.31 -11.06
CA LEU A 3 3.59 -4.42 -10.33
C LEU A 3 3.20 -4.51 -8.85
N GLU A 4 4.11 -5.00 -8.01
CA GLU A 4 3.89 -5.15 -6.58
C GLU A 4 5.17 -4.89 -5.79
N THR A 5 5.04 -4.24 -4.64
CA THR A 5 6.08 -4.13 -3.61
C THR A 5 5.45 -4.41 -2.25
N VAL A 6 5.88 -5.49 -1.61
CA VAL A 6 5.45 -5.92 -0.26
C VAL A 6 6.57 -5.77 0.76
N GLY A 7 7.53 -4.85 0.51
CA GLY A 7 8.65 -4.59 1.41
C GLY A 7 8.23 -4.18 2.83
N THR A 8 7.02 -3.63 3.00
CA THR A 8 6.43 -3.26 4.29
C THR A 8 6.11 -4.47 5.17
N MET A 9 5.96 -5.67 4.61
CA MET A 9 5.66 -6.89 5.37
C MET A 9 6.91 -7.76 5.64
N HIS A 10 8.11 -7.29 5.25
CA HIS A 10 9.34 -8.00 5.52
C HIS A 10 9.79 -7.77 6.97
N TYR A 11 10.05 -8.86 7.71
CA TYR A 11 10.56 -8.83 9.07
C TYR A 11 12.03 -9.21 9.10
N GLN A 12 12.83 -8.37 9.75
CA GLN A 12 14.20 -8.73 10.12
C GLN A 12 14.18 -9.25 11.55
N ILE A 13 14.14 -10.58 11.71
CA ILE A 13 14.19 -11.22 13.03
C ILE A 13 15.64 -11.34 13.48
N ASN A 14 15.96 -10.69 14.60
CA ASN A 14 17.25 -10.85 15.25
C ASN A 14 17.21 -12.02 16.24
N TRP A 15 17.72 -13.18 15.83
CA TRP A 15 17.77 -14.37 16.68
C TRP A 15 18.66 -14.22 17.93
N LYS A 16 19.55 -13.21 17.99
CA LYS A 16 20.31 -12.88 19.21
C LYS A 16 19.51 -12.06 20.22
N LYS A 17 18.36 -11.51 19.82
CA LYS A 17 17.47 -10.69 20.63
C LYS A 17 16.00 -11.12 20.47
N PRO A 18 15.64 -12.36 20.87
CA PRO A 18 14.30 -12.89 20.66
C PRO A 18 13.19 -12.12 21.40
N TRP A 19 13.53 -11.35 22.43
CA TRP A 19 12.58 -10.48 23.13
C TRP A 19 12.10 -9.27 22.31
N GLU A 20 12.77 -8.93 21.19
CA GLU A 20 12.30 -7.88 20.26
C GLU A 20 11.19 -8.38 19.33
N ILE A 21 11.02 -9.70 19.20
CA ILE A 21 10.07 -10.34 18.27
C ILE A 21 8.61 -9.88 18.50
N PRO A 22 8.07 -9.83 19.74
CA PRO A 22 6.69 -9.38 19.95
C PRO A 22 6.45 -7.95 19.46
N ALA A 23 7.42 -7.05 19.64
CA ALA A 23 7.33 -5.67 19.15
C ALA A 23 7.38 -5.61 17.62
N ILE A 24 8.32 -6.35 17.01
CA ILE A 24 8.45 -6.46 15.54
C ILE A 24 7.17 -7.03 14.91
N LEU A 25 6.54 -8.01 15.56
CA LEU A 25 5.25 -8.55 15.11
C LEU A 25 4.09 -7.59 15.39
N GLY A 26 4.15 -6.76 16.43
CA GLY A 26 3.17 -5.71 16.69
C GLY A 26 3.09 -4.65 15.58
N GLU A 27 4.24 -4.31 14.99
CA GLU A 27 4.31 -3.40 13.82
C GLU A 27 3.51 -3.92 12.61
N THR A 28 3.32 -5.25 12.50
CA THR A 28 2.50 -5.86 11.43
C THR A 28 1.10 -5.26 11.38
N GLY A 29 0.43 -5.17 12.53
CA GLY A 29 -0.95 -4.72 12.60
C GLY A 29 -1.09 -3.25 12.22
N VAL A 30 -0.10 -2.44 12.60
CA VAL A 30 -0.04 -1.02 12.23
C VAL A 30 0.11 -0.90 10.71
N ARG A 31 1.08 -1.60 10.12
CA ARG A 31 1.32 -1.56 8.67
C ARG A 31 0.15 -2.09 7.86
N GLN A 32 -0.49 -3.16 8.32
CA GLN A 32 -1.70 -3.69 7.71
C GLN A 32 -2.81 -2.64 7.67
N LYS A 33 -3.05 -1.94 8.79
CA LYS A 33 -4.07 -0.91 8.89
C LYS A 33 -3.79 0.27 7.95
N GLU A 34 -2.53 0.72 7.85
CA GLU A 34 -2.16 1.76 6.88
C GLU A 34 -2.38 1.30 5.43
N MET A 35 -2.11 0.03 5.10
CA MET A 35 -2.40 -0.51 3.77
C MET A 35 -3.91 -0.56 3.47
N GLU A 36 -4.74 -0.86 4.47
CA GLU A 36 -6.19 -0.81 4.36
C GLU A 36 -6.69 0.62 4.13
N HIS A 37 -6.12 1.61 4.82
CA HIS A 37 -6.43 3.03 4.60
C HIS A 37 -6.07 3.49 3.19
N MET A 38 -4.89 3.13 2.68
CA MET A 38 -4.51 3.43 1.29
C MET A 38 -5.44 2.76 0.28
N GLY A 39 -5.80 1.49 0.50
CA GLY A 39 -6.76 0.79 -0.35
C GLY A 39 -8.14 1.45 -0.37
N ALA A 40 -8.62 1.89 0.79
CA ALA A 40 -9.87 2.63 0.91
C ALA A 40 -9.82 3.99 0.21
N ALA A 41 -8.70 4.71 0.32
CA ALA A 41 -8.50 5.99 -0.37
C ALA A 41 -8.55 5.82 -1.89
N TYR A 42 -7.85 4.83 -2.45
CA TYR A 42 -7.92 4.54 -3.89
C TYR A 42 -9.32 4.13 -4.33
N MET A 43 -10.03 3.31 -3.53
CA MET A 43 -11.40 2.92 -3.82
C MET A 43 -12.36 4.12 -3.84
N ALA A 44 -12.17 5.09 -2.93
CA ALA A 44 -12.96 6.32 -2.90
C ALA A 44 -12.76 7.17 -4.16
N GLU A 45 -11.56 7.13 -4.75
CA GLU A 45 -11.25 7.77 -6.03
C GLU A 45 -11.67 6.92 -7.26
N GLY A 46 -12.33 5.78 -7.05
CA GLY A 46 -12.81 4.89 -8.12
C GLY A 46 -11.76 3.93 -8.66
N LEU A 47 -10.62 3.76 -7.98
CA LEU A 47 -9.55 2.86 -8.37
C LEU A 47 -9.50 1.62 -7.46
N VAL A 48 -9.82 0.46 -8.02
CA VAL A 48 -9.74 -0.82 -7.30
C VAL A 48 -8.29 -1.29 -7.30
N THR A 49 -7.73 -1.44 -6.10
CA THR A 49 -6.39 -2.00 -5.88
C THR A 49 -6.47 -3.24 -4.99
N LEU A 50 -5.51 -4.13 -5.12
CA LEU A 50 -5.41 -5.30 -4.27
C LEU A 50 -4.51 -4.99 -3.07
N ALA A 51 -5.11 -4.98 -1.87
CA ALA A 51 -4.48 -4.61 -0.61
C ALA A 51 -3.79 -3.22 -0.64
N GLY A 52 -4.37 -2.23 -1.34
CA GLY A 52 -3.86 -0.86 -1.36
C GLY A 52 -2.50 -0.65 -2.04
N SER A 53 -1.96 -1.67 -2.72
CA SER A 53 -0.58 -1.66 -3.20
C SER A 53 -0.38 -2.25 -4.60
N ARG A 54 -1.35 -3.03 -5.09
CA ARG A 54 -1.19 -3.81 -6.33
C ARG A 54 -2.28 -3.51 -7.34
N LEU A 55 -1.89 -3.40 -8.60
CA LEU A 55 -2.81 -3.18 -9.72
C LEU A 55 -2.54 -4.19 -10.83
N TYR A 56 -3.63 -4.66 -11.42
CA TYR A 56 -3.60 -5.53 -12.59
C TYR A 56 -4.17 -4.78 -13.79
N THR A 57 -3.37 -4.69 -14.84
CA THR A 57 -3.80 -4.17 -16.14
C THR A 57 -4.07 -5.32 -17.11
N SER A 58 -4.93 -5.06 -18.07
CA SER A 58 -5.27 -6.00 -19.16
C SER A 58 -5.25 -5.27 -20.51
N ALA A 59 -5.38 -6.03 -21.60
CA ALA A 59 -5.48 -5.47 -22.95
C ALA A 59 -6.74 -4.62 -23.18
N ALA A 60 -7.69 -4.60 -22.23
CA ALA A 60 -8.87 -3.76 -22.30
C ALA A 60 -8.61 -2.30 -21.89
N TYR A 61 -7.46 -1.99 -21.29
CA TYR A 61 -7.12 -0.63 -20.88
C TYR A 61 -6.72 0.23 -22.08
N THR A 62 -7.23 1.45 -22.12
CA THR A 62 -6.81 2.48 -23.09
C THR A 62 -5.83 3.46 -22.42
N PRO A 63 -5.02 4.21 -23.19
CA PRO A 63 -4.13 5.23 -22.62
C PRO A 63 -4.84 6.21 -21.68
N LYS A 64 -6.05 6.65 -22.07
CA LYS A 64 -6.88 7.54 -21.25
C LYS A 64 -7.24 6.95 -19.88
N MET A 65 -7.47 5.64 -19.80
CA MET A 65 -7.76 4.98 -18.52
C MET A 65 -6.52 4.94 -17.61
N ILE A 66 -5.33 4.85 -18.20
CA ILE A 66 -4.07 4.95 -17.45
C ILE A 66 -3.91 6.36 -16.90
N ASP A 67 -4.17 7.39 -17.71
CA ASP A 67 -4.12 8.79 -17.26
C ASP A 67 -5.11 9.05 -16.10
N GLN A 68 -6.31 8.46 -16.17
CA GLN A 68 -7.30 8.55 -15.09
C GLN A 68 -6.80 7.88 -13.81
N ALA A 69 -6.19 6.69 -13.91
CA ALA A 69 -5.61 6.01 -12.75
C ALA A 69 -4.49 6.85 -12.10
N LEU A 70 -3.61 7.45 -12.92
CA LEU A 70 -2.56 8.36 -12.45
C LEU A 70 -3.14 9.57 -11.71
N ALA A 71 -4.18 10.20 -12.25
CA ALA A 71 -4.85 11.31 -11.57
C ALA A 71 -5.49 10.89 -10.23
N CYS A 72 -6.00 9.66 -10.11
CA CYS A 72 -6.46 9.14 -8.81
C CYS A 72 -5.30 8.97 -7.82
N PHE A 73 -4.14 8.48 -8.27
CA PHE A 73 -2.94 8.39 -7.42
C PHE A 73 -2.54 9.77 -6.90
N ASP A 74 -2.46 10.77 -7.77
CA ASP A 74 -2.08 12.14 -7.39
C ASP A 74 -3.00 12.69 -6.30
N ARG A 75 -4.32 12.59 -6.48
CA ARG A 75 -5.29 13.06 -5.48
C ARG A 75 -5.17 12.34 -4.14
N VAL A 76 -4.93 11.03 -4.13
CA VAL A 76 -4.69 10.30 -2.87
C VAL A 76 -3.39 10.77 -2.22
N PHE A 77 -2.29 10.88 -2.98
CA PHE A 77 -0.99 11.26 -2.44
C PHE A 77 -0.94 12.71 -1.93
N GLU A 78 -1.72 13.63 -2.49
CA GLU A 78 -1.89 14.99 -1.95
C GLU A 78 -2.40 15.00 -0.49
N ASN A 79 -3.08 13.94 -0.06
CA ASN A 79 -3.63 13.80 1.29
C ASN A 79 -2.75 12.95 2.22
N VAL A 80 -1.68 12.35 1.72
CA VAL A 80 -0.77 11.54 2.54
C VAL A 80 0.24 12.45 3.25
N ALA A 81 0.26 12.37 4.58
CA ALA A 81 1.18 13.14 5.42
C ALA A 81 2.12 12.23 6.21
N VAL A 82 3.29 12.76 6.59
CA VAL A 82 4.17 12.10 7.56
C VAL A 82 3.51 12.21 8.93
N LYS A 83 3.38 11.07 9.62
CA LYS A 83 2.86 11.03 10.98
C LYS A 83 3.77 11.88 11.88
N ALA A 84 3.18 12.86 12.58
CA ALA A 84 3.91 13.64 13.58
C ALA A 84 4.29 12.75 14.77
N ASP A 85 5.50 12.95 15.30
CA ASP A 85 6.07 12.20 16.44
C ASP A 85 5.30 12.43 17.75
#